data_AF-A0A645FTB8-F1
#
_entry.id   AF-A0A645FTB8-F1
#
_cell.length_a   1.000
_cell.length_b   1.000
_cell.length_c   1.000
_cell.angle_alpha   90.00
_cell.angle_beta   90.00
_cell.angle_gamma   90.00
#
_symmetry.space_group_name_H-M   'P 1'
#
loop_
_entity.id
_entity.type
_entity.pdbx_description
1 polymer ?
#
loop_
_entity_poly.entity_id
_entity_poly.type
_entity_poly.pdbx_seq_one_letter_code
_entity_poly.pdbx_strand_id
1 'polypeptide(L)'
;MSRNHPLSSQPAVQEADLLDYAEILYGDATIPSLPINQAREIAQAAETKKTITVYERASQLELLSRLESAYALTSPMPQDVLGRFGLVQKRCDMPNNTFRDVLIYRAGYHMTRLDRLFIEKLRESAKRVLPE
;
A
#
# COMPACT_ATOMS: atom_id res chain seq x y z
N MET A 1 5.53 -7.39 -3.84
CA MET A 1 6.94 -7.75 -4.17
C MET A 1 6.96 -8.68 -5.38
N SER A 2 8.10 -8.87 -6.04
CA SER A 2 8.23 -9.88 -7.12
C SER A 2 7.88 -11.29 -6.61
N ARG A 3 7.34 -12.16 -7.46
CA ARG A 3 7.18 -13.59 -7.16
C ARG A 3 8.51 -14.31 -6.90
N ASN A 4 9.61 -13.76 -7.38
CA ASN A 4 10.95 -14.28 -7.17
C ASN A 4 11.63 -13.66 -5.93
N HIS A 5 10.96 -12.77 -5.21
CA HIS A 5 11.51 -12.18 -4.00
C HIS A 5 11.85 -13.28 -2.98
N PRO A 6 12.98 -13.20 -2.25
CA PRO A 6 13.36 -14.23 -1.28
C PRO A 6 12.29 -14.53 -0.21
N LEU A 7 11.52 -13.50 0.17
CA LEU A 7 10.40 -13.62 1.13
C LEU A 7 9.06 -14.06 0.50
N SER A 8 8.99 -14.28 -0.82
CA SER A 8 7.73 -14.57 -1.54
C SER A 8 7.02 -15.83 -1.04
N SER A 9 7.80 -16.83 -0.60
CA SER A 9 7.31 -18.13 -0.12
C SER A 9 6.90 -18.12 1.36
N GLN A 10 7.28 -17.10 2.13
CA GLN A 10 6.95 -17.04 3.56
C GLN A 10 5.44 -16.81 3.77
N PRO A 11 4.77 -17.45 4.73
CA PRO A 11 3.32 -17.27 4.92
C PRO A 11 2.95 -15.85 5.36
N ALA A 12 3.77 -15.23 6.20
CA ALA A 12 3.64 -13.84 6.65
C ALA A 12 5.05 -13.23 6.75
N VAL A 13 5.12 -11.90 6.57
CA VAL A 13 6.37 -11.13 6.62
C VAL A 13 6.35 -10.20 7.82
N GLN A 14 7.43 -10.20 8.61
CA GLN A 14 7.62 -9.30 9.75
C GLN A 14 8.46 -8.08 9.35
N GLU A 15 8.48 -7.04 10.18
CA GLU A 15 9.28 -5.83 9.93
C GLU A 15 10.77 -6.13 9.79
N ALA A 16 11.27 -7.01 10.66
CA ALA A 16 12.68 -7.38 10.68
C ALA A 16 13.13 -8.09 9.38
N ASP A 17 12.23 -8.86 8.74
CA ASP A 17 12.54 -9.56 7.49
C ASP A 17 12.78 -8.58 6.34
N LEU A 18 12.24 -7.37 6.43
CA LEU A 18 12.27 -6.35 5.38
C LEU A 18 13.51 -5.44 5.44
N LEU A 19 14.29 -5.50 6.52
CA LEU A 19 15.41 -4.57 6.77
C LEU A 19 16.50 -4.60 5.69
N ASP A 20 16.71 -5.76 5.07
CA ASP A 20 17.76 -5.94 4.06
C ASP A 20 17.33 -5.51 2.64
N TYR A 21 16.03 -5.30 2.42
CA TYR A 21 15.42 -5.07 1.12
C TYR A 21 15.07 -3.59 0.90
N ALA A 22 14.98 -3.18 -0.36
CA ALA A 22 14.60 -1.81 -0.70
C ALA A 22 13.08 -1.61 -0.67
N GLU A 23 12.60 -0.60 0.06
CA GLU A 23 11.20 -0.21 0.04
C GLU A 23 10.92 0.76 -1.12
N ILE A 24 9.93 0.46 -1.96
CA ILE A 24 9.46 1.36 -3.02
C ILE A 24 8.21 2.07 -2.53
N LEU A 25 8.32 3.37 -2.25
CA LEU A 25 7.27 4.19 -1.64
C LEU A 25 6.91 5.41 -2.49
N TYR A 26 5.74 5.98 -2.22
CA TYR A 26 5.29 7.19 -2.90
C TYR A 26 5.85 8.45 -2.23
N GLY A 27 6.46 9.32 -3.02
CA GLY A 27 7.14 10.53 -2.52
C GLY A 27 6.24 11.71 -2.18
N ASP A 28 4.94 11.56 -2.40
CA ASP A 28 3.91 12.59 -2.20
C ASP A 28 3.03 12.32 -0.97
N ALA A 29 3.43 11.38 -0.09
CA ALA A 29 2.75 11.03 1.15
C ALA A 29 2.87 12.14 2.24
N THR A 30 2.68 13.40 1.86
CA THR A 30 2.56 14.50 2.81
C THR A 30 1.19 14.45 3.48
N ILE A 31 1.17 14.44 4.80
CA ILE A 31 -0.04 14.55 5.61
C ILE A 31 -0.16 16.03 6.03
N PRO A 32 -1.05 16.84 5.42
CA PRO A 32 -1.05 18.29 5.62
C PRO A 32 -1.31 18.72 7.07
N SER A 33 -2.00 17.89 7.86
CA SER A 33 -2.36 18.15 9.25
C SER A 33 -1.45 17.49 10.27
N LEU A 34 -0.33 16.88 9.84
CA LEU A 34 0.56 16.19 10.77
C LEU A 34 1.42 17.20 11.54
N PRO A 35 1.49 17.12 12.88
CA PRO A 35 2.41 17.94 13.67
C PRO A 35 3.85 17.84 13.15
N ILE A 36 4.57 18.97 13.12
CA ILE A 36 5.93 19.06 12.55
C ILE A 36 6.90 18.08 13.21
N ASN A 37 6.78 17.85 14.53
CA ASN A 37 7.61 16.88 15.25
C ASN A 37 7.38 15.45 14.74
N GLN A 38 6.12 15.04 14.57
CA GLN A 38 5.78 13.73 14.02
C GLN A 38 6.23 13.59 12.56
N ALA A 39 6.07 14.65 11.76
CA ALA A 39 6.56 14.66 10.38
C ALA A 39 8.10 14.47 10.30
N ARG A 40 8.85 15.08 11.22
CA ARG A 40 10.30 14.90 11.32
C ARG A 40 10.70 13.49 11.75
N GLU A 41 10.00 12.89 12.71
CA GLU A 41 10.24 11.51 13.13
C GLU A 41 10.03 10.53 11.97
N ILE A 42 8.97 10.71 11.18
CA ILE A 42 8.70 9.88 9.99
C ILE A 42 9.79 10.07 8.94
N ALA A 43 10.20 11.31 8.65
CA ALA A 43 11.26 11.59 7.68
C ALA A 43 12.59 10.95 8.09
N GLN A 44 12.96 11.05 9.37
CA GLN A 44 14.19 10.46 9.90
C GLN A 44 14.15 8.93 9.88
N ALA A 45 12.99 8.32 10.17
CA ALA A 45 12.81 6.88 10.04
C ALA A 45 12.86 6.38 8.58
N ALA A 46 12.49 7.23 7.61
CA ALA A 46 12.62 6.91 6.19
C ALA A 46 14.09 7.00 5.73
N GLU A 47 14.87 7.98 6.22
CA GLU A 47 16.29 8.14 5.88
C GLU A 47 17.17 6.96 6.33
N THR A 48 16.77 6.22 7.37
CA THR A 48 17.50 5.04 7.84
C THR A 48 17.22 3.78 7.01
N LYS A 49 16.20 3.81 6.14
CA LYS A 49 15.82 2.68 5.28
C LYS A 49 16.39 2.86 3.87
N LYS A 50 16.64 1.73 3.19
CA LYS A 50 16.93 1.74 1.74
C LYS A 50 15.62 1.97 1.00
N THR A 51 15.37 3.20 0.54
CA THR A 51 14.11 3.56 -0.12
C THR A 51 14.31 3.96 -1.58
N ILE A 52 13.37 3.59 -2.44
CA ILE A 52 13.22 4.12 -3.80
C ILE A 52 11.90 4.87 -3.86
N THR A 53 11.97 6.17 -4.14
CA THR A 53 10.79 7.03 -4.19
C THR A 53 10.25 7.13 -5.62
N VAL A 54 8.95 6.91 -5.79
CA VAL A 54 8.24 7.07 -7.05
C VAL A 54 7.00 7.95 -6.87
N TYR A 55 6.44 8.44 -7.97
CA TYR A 55 5.23 9.29 -7.96
C TYR A 55 4.08 8.72 -8.79
N GLU A 56 4.30 7.57 -9.43
CA GLU A 56 3.33 6.93 -10.31
C GLU A 56 3.22 5.45 -9.98
N ARG A 57 1.98 4.96 -9.95
CA ARG A 57 1.68 3.54 -9.67
C ARG A 57 2.33 2.61 -10.68
N ALA A 58 2.36 3.00 -11.96
CA ALA A 58 2.99 2.21 -13.01
C ALA A 58 4.49 2.00 -12.71
N SER A 59 5.19 3.06 -12.32
CA SER A 59 6.61 3.00 -11.93
C SER A 59 6.85 2.09 -10.73
N GLN A 60 6.00 2.14 -9.70
CA GLN A 60 6.08 1.22 -8.56
C GLN A 60 5.94 -0.25 -8.98
N LEU A 61 4.90 -0.57 -9.77
CA LEU A 61 4.64 -1.93 -10.26
C LEU A 61 5.78 -2.45 -11.13
N GLU A 62 6.28 -1.60 -12.01
CA GLU A 62 7.34 -1.93 -12.94
C GLU A 62 8.66 -2.20 -12.21
N LEU A 63 9.04 -1.37 -11.25
CA LEU A 63 10.22 -1.59 -10.43
C LEU A 63 10.09 -2.86 -9.58
N LEU A 64 8.94 -3.09 -8.94
CA LEU A 64 8.67 -4.31 -8.18
C LEU A 64 8.76 -5.58 -9.04
N SER A 65 8.45 -5.49 -10.34
CA SER A 65 8.51 -6.64 -11.25
C SER A 65 9.94 -7.03 -11.63
N ARG A 66 10.88 -6.07 -11.57
CA ARG A 66 12.29 -6.25 -11.97
C ARG A 66 13.25 -6.41 -10.81
N LEU A 67 12.94 -5.81 -9.67
CA LEU A 67 13.79 -5.80 -8.49
C LEU A 67 13.32 -6.90 -7.52
N GLU A 68 13.98 -8.05 -7.59
CA GLU A 68 13.69 -9.20 -6.72
C GLU A 68 14.06 -8.95 -5.25
N SER A 69 14.85 -7.91 -4.97
CA SER A 69 15.23 -7.46 -3.62
C SER A 69 14.46 -6.22 -3.15
N ALA A 70 13.28 -5.97 -3.72
CA ALA A 70 12.43 -4.83 -3.36
C ALA A 70 11.01 -5.22 -2.98
N TYR A 71 10.40 -4.40 -2.13
CA TYR A 71 9.02 -4.53 -1.68
C TYR A 71 8.32 -3.17 -1.64
N ALA A 72 7.01 -3.19 -1.42
CA ALA A 72 6.23 -1.99 -1.15
C ALA A 72 5.16 -2.31 -0.11
N LEU A 73 4.99 -1.44 0.87
CA LEU A 73 3.88 -1.47 1.82
C LEU A 73 2.76 -0.59 1.27
N THR A 74 1.75 -1.22 0.67
CA THR A 74 0.69 -0.54 -0.07
C THR A 74 -0.62 -1.32 0.06
N SER A 75 -1.74 -0.65 -0.22
CA SER A 75 -3.08 -1.23 -0.24
C SER A 75 -3.13 -2.49 -1.12
N PRO A 76 -3.94 -3.49 -0.74
CA PRO A 76 -4.16 -4.68 -1.56
C PRO A 76 -4.52 -4.37 -3.02
N MET A 77 -4.11 -5.24 -3.93
CA MET A 77 -4.35 -5.07 -5.37
C MET A 77 -5.12 -6.25 -5.98
N PRO A 78 -5.93 -6.01 -7.04
CA PRO A 78 -6.56 -7.09 -7.78
C PRO A 78 -5.56 -8.15 -8.27
N GLN A 79 -5.94 -9.42 -8.17
CA GLN A 79 -5.03 -10.54 -8.48
C GLN A 79 -4.63 -10.58 -9.97
N ASP A 80 -5.48 -10.12 -10.87
CA ASP A 80 -5.16 -9.98 -12.30
C ASP A 80 -4.06 -8.95 -12.54
N VAL A 81 -4.07 -7.83 -11.81
CA VAL A 81 -3.00 -6.82 -11.87
C VAL A 81 -1.69 -7.42 -11.34
N LEU A 82 -1.71 -8.07 -10.18
CA LEU A 82 -0.53 -8.72 -9.61
C LEU A 82 0.04 -9.78 -10.58
N GLY A 83 -0.82 -10.60 -11.16
CA GLY A 83 -0.46 -11.63 -12.14
C GLY A 83 0.23 -11.06 -13.37
N ARG A 84 -0.27 -9.95 -13.93
CA ARG A 84 0.31 -9.28 -15.11
C ARG A 84 1.73 -8.78 -14.89
N PHE A 85 2.06 -8.34 -13.69
CA PHE A 85 3.41 -7.85 -13.33
C PHE A 85 4.28 -8.91 -12.66
N GLY A 86 3.80 -10.16 -12.55
CA GLY A 86 4.55 -11.22 -11.87
C GLY A 86 4.75 -10.97 -10.37
N LEU A 87 3.84 -10.22 -9.74
CA LEU A 87 3.94 -9.83 -8.33
C LEU A 87 3.15 -10.76 -7.41
N VAL A 88 3.55 -10.77 -6.14
CA VAL A 88 2.81 -11.40 -5.04
C VAL A 88 2.51 -10.37 -3.95
N GLN A 89 1.34 -10.54 -3.34
CA GLN A 89 0.93 -9.82 -2.14
C GLN A 89 1.07 -10.76 -0.94
N LYS A 90 1.71 -10.28 0.13
CA LYS A 90 1.96 -11.04 1.35
C LYS A 90 1.32 -10.32 2.53
N ARG A 91 0.78 -11.09 3.48
CA ARG A 91 0.37 -10.53 4.76
C ARG A 91 1.62 -10.02 5.48
N CYS A 92 1.56 -8.79 5.97
CA CYS A 92 2.58 -8.24 6.86
C CYS A 92 1.97 -7.98 8.23
N ASP A 93 2.59 -8.53 9.27
CA ASP A 93 2.19 -8.27 10.65
C ASP A 93 3.17 -7.26 11.23
N MET A 94 2.74 -6.00 11.28
CA MET A 94 3.57 -4.86 11.68
C MET A 94 2.82 -4.10 12.79
N PRO A 95 3.51 -3.60 13.83
CA PRO A 95 2.88 -2.83 14.88
C PRO A 95 2.23 -1.56 14.31
N ASN A 96 1.03 -1.21 14.78
CA ASN A 96 0.29 -0.01 14.38
C ASN A 96 -0.05 0.10 12.87
N ASN A 97 -0.07 -1.01 12.14
CA ASN A 97 -0.28 -1.05 10.68
C ASN A 97 -1.77 -1.18 10.30
N THR A 98 -2.63 -0.35 10.89
CA THR A 98 -4.08 -0.36 10.63
C THR A 98 -4.47 0.81 9.73
N PHE A 99 -5.11 0.51 8.61
CA PHE A 99 -5.63 1.52 7.68
C PHE A 99 -7.14 1.38 7.56
N ARG A 100 -7.82 2.50 7.28
CA ARG A 100 -9.27 2.52 7.06
C ARG A 100 -9.58 3.43 5.87
N ASP A 101 -10.37 2.90 4.96
CA ASP A 101 -11.01 3.70 3.92
C ASP A 101 -12.14 4.53 4.52
N VAL A 102 -12.15 5.83 4.22
CA VAL A 102 -13.16 6.77 4.70
C VAL A 102 -13.88 7.43 3.54
N LEU A 103 -15.20 7.56 3.67
CA LEU A 103 -16.02 8.35 2.76
C LEU A 103 -16.22 9.74 3.36
N ILE A 104 -15.71 10.78 2.71
CA ILE A 104 -15.83 12.17 3.15
C ILE A 104 -16.90 12.86 2.31
N TYR A 105 -17.88 13.49 2.97
CA TYR A 105 -18.95 14.24 2.32
C TYR A 105 -19.45 15.36 3.23
N ARG A 106 -20.15 16.34 2.65
CA ARG A 106 -20.63 17.53 3.37
C ARG A 106 -21.68 17.14 4.44
N ALA A 107 -21.57 17.73 5.62
CA ALA A 107 -22.60 17.61 6.66
C ALA A 107 -23.99 18.04 6.13
N GLY A 108 -25.01 17.22 6.38
CA GLY A 108 -26.38 17.44 5.87
C GLY A 108 -26.58 17.03 4.41
N TYR A 109 -25.59 16.42 3.75
CA TYR A 109 -25.78 15.88 2.40
C TYR A 109 -26.72 14.68 2.42
N HIS A 110 -27.77 14.73 1.58
CA HIS A 110 -28.71 13.64 1.39
C HIS A 110 -28.27 12.77 0.21
N MET A 111 -27.80 11.55 0.50
CA MET A 111 -27.38 10.61 -0.53
C MET A 111 -28.52 10.27 -1.49
N THR A 112 -28.26 10.50 -2.78
CA THR A 112 -29.13 10.13 -3.89
C THR A 112 -29.14 8.61 -4.08
N ARG A 113 -30.04 8.12 -4.96
CA ARG A 113 -30.03 6.71 -5.37
C ARG A 113 -28.70 6.31 -6.01
N LEU A 114 -28.11 7.20 -6.82
CA LEU A 114 -26.84 6.94 -7.50
C LEU A 114 -25.67 6.88 -6.53
N ASP A 115 -25.65 7.74 -5.50
CA ASP A 115 -24.59 7.70 -4.47
C ASP A 115 -24.60 6.36 -3.72
N ARG A 116 -25.79 5.90 -3.34
CA ARG A 116 -25.96 4.61 -2.64
C ARG A 116 -25.51 3.45 -3.52
N LEU A 117 -25.89 3.47 -4.80
CA LEU A 117 -25.48 2.46 -5.77
C LEU A 117 -23.96 2.49 -5.97
N PHE A 118 -23.34 3.66 -6.07
CA PHE A 118 -21.90 3.79 -6.18
C PHE A 118 -21.19 3.19 -4.96
N ILE A 119 -21.63 3.52 -3.74
CA ILE A 119 -21.05 2.98 -2.51
C ILE A 119 -21.21 1.46 -2.43
N GLU A 120 -22.36 0.92 -2.84
CA GLU A 120 -22.59 -0.52 -2.94
C GLU A 120 -21.59 -1.17 -3.90
N LYS A 121 -21.44 -0.64 -5.13
CA LYS A 121 -20.49 -1.16 -6.12
C LYS A 121 -19.03 -1.01 -5.69
N LEU A 122 -18.70 0.06 -4.99
CA LEU A 122 -17.36 0.23 -4.42
C LEU A 122 -17.07 -0.84 -3.36
N ARG A 123 -18.02 -1.13 -2.47
CA ARG A 123 -17.89 -2.22 -1.47
C ARG A 123 -17.77 -3.59 -2.13
N GLU A 124 -18.58 -3.87 -3.16
CA GLU A 124 -18.47 -5.11 -3.94
C GLU A 124 -17.11 -5.25 -4.61
N SER A 125 -16.55 -4.16 -5.14
CA SER A 125 -15.23 -4.14 -5.75
C SER A 125 -14.12 -4.37 -4.72
N ALA A 126 -14.18 -3.70 -3.57
CA ALA A 126 -13.20 -3.83 -2.50
C ALA A 126 -13.10 -5.27 -1.97
N LYS A 127 -14.24 -5.96 -1.82
CA LYS A 127 -14.28 -7.38 -1.39
C LYS A 127 -13.53 -8.34 -2.33
N ARG A 128 -13.31 -7.98 -3.59
CA ARG A 128 -12.56 -8.82 -4.54
C ARG A 128 -11.05 -8.69 -4.39
N VAL A 129 -10.60 -7.71 -3.61
CA VAL A 129 -9.20 -7.29 -3.51
C VAL A 129 -8.67 -7.47 -2.09
N LEU A 130 -9.54 -7.24 -1.09
CA LEU A 130 -9.21 -7.47 0.30
C LEU A 130 -9.11 -8.99 0.57
N PRO A 131 -8.02 -9.47 1.17
CA PRO A 131 -7.93 -10.85 1.63
C PRO A 131 -8.99 -11.14 2.71
N GLU A 132 -9.50 -12.39 2.75
CA GLU A 132 -10.40 -12.87 3.81
C GLU A 132 -9.75 -12.89 5.19
#